data_AF-A0A5C5V9Y7-F1
#
_entry.id   AF-A0A5C5V9Y7-F1
#
_cell.length_a   1.000
_cell.length_b   1.000
_cell.length_c   1.000
_cell.angle_alpha   90.00
_cell.angle_beta   90.00
_cell.angle_gamma   90.00
#
_symmetry.space_group_name_H-M   'P 1'
#
loop_
_entity.id
_entity.type
_entity.pdbx_description
1 polymer ?
#
loop_
_entity_poly.entity_id
_entity_poly.type
_entity_poly.pdbx_seq_one_letter_code
_entity_poly.pdbx_strand_id
1 'polypeptide(L)'
;MSGLMHRLSSRAPNRTSRGFSLIEVVLAFAILAGSLAVLGQLISIGFRSAREAEGLTESQMLCQTIMDEIIVGVRLPDPVSDIPIDMLTDSSVVIPNRTADWVYSIDSQPSAMEGLLAVQVIVRRANATSLANADQFELIRWIPDPEADLLEMPDSSDPNSTTSSSSGGAI
;
A
#
# COMPACT_ATOMS: atom_id res chain seq x y z
N MET A 1 -53.65 -14.43 -87.01
CA MET A 1 -53.91 -13.88 -85.65
C MET A 1 -52.78 -14.38 -84.76
N SER A 2 -51.62 -13.72 -84.73
CA SER A 2 -51.27 -12.60 -83.82
C SER A 2 -51.69 -12.97 -82.38
N GLY A 3 -50.83 -13.44 -81.48
CA GLY A 3 -49.49 -12.96 -81.14
C GLY A 3 -49.56 -12.43 -79.71
N LEU A 4 -49.39 -13.29 -78.70
CA LEU A 4 -49.52 -12.90 -77.29
C LEU A 4 -48.36 -13.48 -76.46
N MET A 5 -47.16 -12.94 -76.68
CA MET A 5 -46.03 -13.10 -75.78
C MET A 5 -46.14 -12.04 -74.68
N HIS A 6 -46.72 -12.42 -73.54
CA HIS A 6 -46.64 -11.65 -72.31
C HIS A 6 -45.23 -11.80 -71.72
N ARG A 7 -44.29 -10.94 -72.15
CA ARG A 7 -42.97 -10.83 -71.52
C ARG A 7 -43.14 -10.20 -70.14
N LEU A 8 -43.05 -11.02 -69.11
CA LEU A 8 -42.85 -10.56 -67.73
C LEU A 8 -41.51 -9.82 -67.68
N SER A 9 -41.58 -8.50 -67.57
CA SER A 9 -40.42 -7.65 -67.36
C SER A 9 -40.00 -7.74 -65.90
N SER A 10 -39.11 -8.68 -65.59
CA SER A 10 -38.43 -8.75 -64.29
C SER A 10 -37.44 -7.59 -64.18
N ARG A 11 -37.85 -6.51 -63.51
CA ARG A 11 -36.97 -5.38 -63.19
C ARG A 11 -36.04 -5.78 -62.06
N ALA A 12 -34.81 -6.17 -62.38
CA ALA A 12 -33.77 -6.35 -61.38
C ALA A 12 -33.55 -5.03 -60.60
N PRO A 13 -33.48 -5.06 -59.27
CA PRO A 13 -33.19 -3.85 -58.50
C PRO A 13 -31.76 -3.40 -58.79
N ASN A 14 -31.63 -2.17 -59.28
CA ASN A 14 -30.33 -1.53 -59.47
C ASN A 14 -29.72 -1.25 -58.09
N ARG A 15 -28.86 -2.16 -57.63
CA ARG A 15 -28.07 -1.98 -56.40
C ARG A 15 -26.98 -0.97 -56.71
N THR A 16 -27.31 0.31 -56.58
CA THR A 16 -26.31 1.38 -56.58
C THR A 16 -25.49 1.25 -55.31
N SER A 17 -24.31 0.64 -55.41
CA SER A 17 -23.27 0.76 -54.40
C SER A 17 -22.81 2.21 -54.36
N ARG A 18 -23.45 3.00 -53.50
CA ARG A 18 -22.98 4.33 -53.11
C ARG A 18 -21.65 4.12 -52.37
N GLY A 19 -20.54 4.51 -53.00
CA GLY A 19 -19.26 4.63 -52.32
C GLY A 19 -19.34 5.72 -51.26
N PHE A 20 -18.46 5.64 -50.26
CA PHE A 20 -18.33 6.68 -49.23
C PHE A 20 -17.97 8.01 -49.88
N SER A 21 -18.64 9.08 -49.45
CA SER A 21 -18.31 10.43 -49.91
C SER A 21 -16.98 10.88 -49.29
N LEU A 22 -16.20 11.71 -49.99
CA LEU A 22 -14.94 12.25 -49.46
C LEU A 22 -15.16 13.01 -48.15
N ILE A 23 -16.28 13.74 -48.04
CA ILE A 23 -16.65 14.46 -46.81
C ILE A 23 -16.91 13.51 -45.64
N GLU A 24 -17.44 12.32 -45.92
CA GLU A 24 -17.79 11.32 -44.93
C GLU A 24 -16.52 10.65 -44.37
N VAL A 25 -15.54 10.38 -45.23
CA VAL A 25 -14.23 9.88 -44.81
C VAL A 25 -13.52 10.92 -43.96
N VAL A 26 -13.46 12.18 -44.40
CA VAL A 26 -12.81 13.25 -43.63
C VAL A 26 -13.49 13.47 -42.29
N LEU A 27 -14.83 13.43 -42.23
CA LEU A 27 -15.58 13.52 -40.99
C LEU A 27 -15.29 12.35 -40.05
N ALA A 28 -15.25 11.12 -40.58
CA ALA A 28 -14.93 9.93 -39.79
C ALA A 28 -13.51 10.02 -39.20
N PHE A 29 -12.53 10.47 -40.00
CA PHE A 29 -11.16 10.71 -39.52
C PHE A 29 -11.09 11.82 -38.47
N ALA A 30 -11.86 12.90 -38.62
CA ALA A 30 -11.91 13.97 -37.64
C ALA A 30 -12.47 13.47 -36.29
N ILE A 31 -13.56 12.70 -36.31
CA ILE A 31 -14.13 12.09 -35.09
C ILE A 31 -13.13 11.10 -34.48
N LEU A 32 -12.53 10.24 -35.30
CA LEU A 32 -11.53 9.26 -34.85
C LEU A 32 -10.33 9.94 -34.16
N ALA A 33 -9.77 10.98 -34.78
CA ALA A 33 -8.65 11.72 -34.21
C ALA A 33 -9.04 12.39 -32.88
N GLY A 34 -10.25 12.96 -32.80
CA GLY A 34 -10.80 13.53 -31.57
C GLY A 34 -10.94 12.49 -30.46
N SER A 35 -11.52 11.32 -30.75
CA SER A 35 -11.68 10.23 -29.79
C SER A 35 -10.34 9.67 -29.31
N LEU A 36 -9.36 9.54 -30.21
CA LEU A 36 -8.02 9.06 -29.86
C LEU A 36 -7.28 10.05 -28.95
N ALA A 37 -7.44 11.35 -29.18
CA ALA A 37 -6.86 12.38 -28.33
C ALA A 37 -7.40 12.29 -26.89
N VAL A 38 -8.71 12.14 -26.73
CA VAL A 38 -9.35 11.96 -25.41
C VAL A 38 -8.90 10.64 -24.75
N LEU A 39 -8.83 9.55 -25.50
CA LEU A 39 -8.38 8.25 -24.98
C LEU A 39 -6.92 8.30 -24.50
N GLY A 40 -6.05 9.00 -25.23
CA GLY A 40 -4.66 9.21 -24.82
C GLY A 40 -4.55 9.92 -23.46
N GLN A 41 -5.40 10.91 -23.21
CA GLN A 41 -5.47 11.59 -21.91
C GLN A 41 -5.94 10.64 -20.79
N LEU A 42 -6.98 9.83 -21.05
CA LEU A 42 -7.48 8.86 -20.07
C LEU A 42 -6.42 7.82 -19.71
N ILE A 43 -5.66 7.32 -20.69
CA ILE A 43 -4.57 6.38 -20.45
C ILE A 43 -3.49 7.01 -19.56
N SER A 44 -3.10 8.26 -19.83
CA SER A 44 -2.12 8.97 -19.00
C SER A 44 -2.57 9.12 -17.55
N ILE A 45 -3.86 9.41 -17.32
CA ILE A 45 -4.43 9.50 -15.97
C ILE A 45 -4.42 8.12 -15.32
N GLY A 46 -4.88 7.09 -16.04
CA GLY A 46 -4.91 5.71 -15.54
C GLY A 46 -3.54 5.21 -15.09
N PHE A 47 -2.49 5.47 -15.86
CA PHE A 47 -1.12 5.09 -15.47
C PHE A 47 -0.64 5.80 -14.21
N ARG A 48 -0.95 7.09 -14.07
CA ARG A 48 -0.57 7.85 -12.88
C ARG A 48 -1.29 7.33 -11.64
N SER A 49 -2.61 7.14 -11.73
CA SER A 49 -3.41 6.61 -10.62
C SER A 49 -3.00 5.20 -10.23
N ALA A 50 -2.63 4.35 -11.20
CA ALA A 50 -2.13 3.00 -10.90
C ALA A 50 -0.82 3.04 -10.10
N ARG A 51 0.13 3.90 -10.49
CA ARG A 51 1.40 4.07 -9.76
C ARG A 51 1.20 4.61 -8.35
N GLU A 52 0.32 5.59 -8.17
CA GLU A 52 -0.02 6.14 -6.84
C GLU A 52 -0.69 5.08 -5.96
N ALA A 53 -1.61 4.27 -6.50
CA ALA A 53 -2.25 3.19 -5.76
C ALA A 53 -1.27 2.07 -5.36
N GLU A 54 -0.32 1.74 -6.24
CA GLU A 54 0.75 0.77 -5.97
C GLU A 54 1.64 1.25 -4.82
N GLY A 55 2.12 2.51 -4.88
CA GLY A 55 2.93 3.09 -3.81
C GLY A 55 2.19 3.17 -2.46
N LEU A 56 0.90 3.51 -2.47
CA LEU A 56 0.08 3.52 -1.26
C LEU A 56 -0.10 2.11 -0.67
N THR A 57 -0.35 1.11 -1.51
CA THR A 57 -0.52 -0.27 -1.05
C THR A 57 0.78 -0.83 -0.47
N GLU A 58 1.91 -0.54 -1.13
CA GLU A 58 3.23 -0.96 -0.68
C GLU A 58 3.59 -0.32 0.68
N SER A 59 3.43 0.99 0.82
CA SER A 59 3.66 1.69 2.09
C SER A 59 2.72 1.20 3.21
N GLN A 60 1.46 0.90 2.89
CA GLN A 60 0.53 0.34 3.86
C GLN A 60 0.97 -1.04 4.35
N MET A 61 1.33 -1.96 3.46
CA MET A 61 1.80 -3.30 3.83
C MET A 61 3.08 -3.24 4.68
N LEU A 62 4.00 -2.34 4.32
CA LEU A 62 5.22 -2.07 5.08
C LEU A 62 4.93 -1.55 6.48
N CYS A 63 4.05 -0.56 6.58
CA CYS A 63 3.68 0.05 7.84
C CYS A 63 2.99 -0.96 8.76
N GLN A 64 2.11 -1.80 8.22
CA GLN A 64 1.49 -2.90 8.95
C GLN A 64 2.51 -3.93 9.43
N THR A 65 3.48 -4.29 8.58
CA THR A 65 4.55 -5.24 8.94
C THR A 65 5.37 -4.72 10.12
N ILE A 66 5.82 -3.46 10.06
CA ILE A 66 6.60 -2.84 11.14
C ILE A 66 5.75 -2.72 12.42
N MET A 67 4.48 -2.33 12.30
CA MET A 67 3.58 -2.25 13.44
C MET A 67 3.36 -3.61 14.11
N ASP A 68 3.21 -4.67 13.31
CA ASP A 68 3.05 -6.03 13.84
C ASP A 68 4.36 -6.55 14.47
N GLU A 69 5.53 -6.21 13.94
CA GLU A 69 6.82 -6.47 14.61
C GLU A 69 6.90 -5.83 16.00
N ILE A 70 6.37 -4.61 16.16
CA ILE A 70 6.33 -3.90 17.44
C ILE A 70 5.40 -4.61 18.43
N ILE A 71 4.22 -5.02 17.98
CA ILE A 71 3.21 -5.66 18.84
C ILE A 71 3.64 -7.04 19.32
N VAL A 72 4.34 -7.79 18.47
CA VAL A 72 4.90 -9.11 18.84
C VAL A 72 6.15 -8.96 19.71
N GLY A 73 6.69 -7.74 19.87
CA GLY A 73 7.89 -7.48 20.66
C GLY A 73 9.19 -7.86 19.95
N VAL A 74 9.15 -8.11 18.64
CA VAL A 74 10.36 -8.32 17.81
C VAL A 74 11.14 -7.01 17.69
N ARG A 75 10.41 -5.88 17.69
CA ARG A 75 10.94 -4.53 17.62
C ARG A 75 10.42 -3.72 18.79
N LEU A 76 11.29 -2.92 19.41
CA LEU A 76 10.89 -2.02 20.49
C LEU A 76 10.22 -0.75 19.91
N PRO A 77 9.22 -0.17 20.59
CA PRO A 77 8.54 1.06 20.19
C PRO A 77 9.40 2.31 20.49
N ASP A 78 10.70 2.25 20.21
CA ASP A 78 11.61 3.39 20.40
C ASP A 78 11.46 4.39 19.26
N PRO A 79 11.45 5.70 19.56
CA PRO A 79 11.30 6.72 18.53
C PRO A 79 12.53 6.73 17.61
N VAL A 80 12.29 6.53 16.32
CA VAL A 80 13.33 6.52 15.28
C VAL A 80 12.84 7.27 14.05
N SER A 81 13.77 7.80 13.26
CA SER A 81 13.44 8.59 12.07
C SER A 81 14.21 8.12 10.86
N ASP A 82 13.50 7.93 9.75
CA ASP A 82 14.03 7.69 8.41
C ASP A 82 15.00 6.51 8.32
N ILE A 83 14.68 5.43 9.04
CA ILE A 83 15.47 4.19 8.96
C ILE A 83 15.10 3.46 7.66
N PRO A 84 16.09 3.04 6.85
CA PRO A 84 15.82 2.30 5.63
C PRO A 84 15.14 0.97 5.92
N ILE A 85 14.12 0.64 5.12
CA ILE A 85 13.52 -0.69 5.13
C ILE A 85 14.29 -1.55 4.14
N ASP A 86 15.13 -2.43 4.67
CA ASP A 86 15.76 -3.49 3.90
C ASP A 86 14.74 -4.61 3.70
N MET A 87 13.73 -4.36 2.85
CA MET A 87 12.87 -5.45 2.37
C MET A 87 13.76 -6.44 1.65
N LEU A 88 13.63 -7.71 2.04
CA LEU A 88 14.20 -8.87 1.36
C LEU A 88 14.07 -8.70 -0.16
N THR A 89 15.12 -8.19 -0.80
CA THR A 89 15.25 -8.39 -2.22
C THR A 89 15.65 -9.85 -2.35
N ASP A 90 14.69 -10.66 -2.77
CA ASP A 90 14.84 -12.09 -3.11
C ASP A 90 15.88 -12.35 -4.22
N SER A 91 16.65 -11.33 -4.59
CA SER A 91 17.88 -11.43 -5.36
C SER A 91 19.05 -11.27 -4.41
N SER A 92 19.71 -12.39 -4.10
CA SER A 92 21.03 -12.49 -3.45
C SER A 92 22.18 -11.80 -4.21
N VAL A 93 21.86 -10.82 -5.05
CA VAL A 93 22.82 -9.92 -5.66
C VAL A 93 22.92 -8.71 -4.74
N VAL A 94 23.92 -8.75 -3.86
CA VAL A 94 24.44 -7.54 -3.20
C VAL A 94 24.96 -6.62 -4.31
N ILE A 95 24.10 -5.74 -4.83
CA ILE A 95 24.55 -4.64 -5.66
C ILE A 95 25.03 -3.55 -4.70
N PRO A 96 26.35 -3.30 -4.60
CA PRO A 96 26.82 -2.15 -3.85
C PRO A 96 26.20 -0.90 -4.49
N ASN A 97 25.64 0.00 -3.67
CA ASN A 97 24.97 1.25 -4.07
C ASN A 97 23.46 1.17 -4.42
N ARG A 98 22.70 0.16 -3.96
CA ARG A 98 21.24 0.27 -4.00
C ARG A 98 20.78 1.19 -2.86
N THR A 99 20.22 2.34 -3.19
CA THR A 99 19.51 3.19 -2.23
C THR A 99 18.25 2.46 -1.80
N ALA A 100 17.97 2.37 -0.48
CA ALA A 100 16.71 1.84 0.01
C ALA A 100 15.55 2.65 -0.60
N ASP A 101 14.51 1.98 -1.10
CA ASP A 101 13.38 2.65 -1.76
C ASP A 101 12.41 3.25 -0.73
N TRP A 102 12.35 2.66 0.47
CA TRP A 102 11.45 3.03 1.55
C TRP A 102 12.21 3.28 2.85
N VAL A 103 11.72 4.22 3.64
CA VAL A 103 12.15 4.47 5.01
C VAL A 103 10.93 4.46 5.92
N TYR A 104 11.17 4.09 7.18
CA TYR A 104 10.17 4.17 8.22
C TYR A 104 10.63 5.05 9.37
N SER A 105 9.65 5.62 10.06
CA SER A 105 9.81 6.38 11.29
C SER A 105 8.81 5.87 12.32
N ILE A 106 9.24 5.81 13.57
CA ILE A 106 8.40 5.43 14.71
C ILE A 106 8.36 6.62 15.64
N ASP A 107 7.19 6.96 16.12
CA ASP A 107 6.98 7.89 17.22
C ASP A 107 6.14 7.19 18.29
N SER A 108 6.52 7.34 19.56
CA SER A 108 5.82 6.73 20.68
C SER A 108 5.51 7.78 21.73
N GLN A 109 4.24 7.87 22.13
CA GLN A 109 3.75 8.86 23.08
C GLN A 109 2.87 8.20 24.15
N PRO A 110 3.05 8.54 25.43
CA PRO A 110 2.15 8.08 26.50
C PRO A 110 0.70 8.50 26.25
N SER A 111 -0.23 7.61 26.55
CA SER A 111 -1.67 7.87 26.43
C SER A 111 -2.24 8.62 27.65
N ALA A 112 -3.44 9.20 27.48
CA ALA A 112 -4.24 9.68 28.60
C ALA A 112 -4.76 8.55 29.50
N MET A 113 -4.72 7.30 29.02
CA MET A 113 -5.07 6.10 29.78
C MET A 113 -3.80 5.44 30.32
N GLU A 114 -3.81 5.15 31.62
CA GLU A 114 -2.69 4.50 32.31
C GLU A 114 -2.45 3.09 31.75
N GLY A 115 -1.17 2.76 31.50
CA GLY A 115 -0.76 1.49 30.92
C GLY A 115 -0.95 1.35 29.40
N LEU A 116 -1.27 2.43 28.67
CA LEU A 116 -1.34 2.44 27.20
C LEU A 116 -0.32 3.39 26.59
N LEU A 117 0.33 2.92 25.52
CA LEU A 117 1.26 3.67 24.69
C LEU A 117 0.66 3.85 23.28
N ALA A 118 0.64 5.08 22.79
CA ALA A 118 0.33 5.37 21.39
C ALA A 118 1.60 5.19 20.56
N VAL A 119 1.60 4.24 19.63
CA VAL A 119 2.69 4.04 18.69
C VAL A 119 2.21 4.47 17.31
N GLN A 120 2.93 5.39 16.71
CA GLN A 120 2.76 5.85 15.34
C GLN A 120 3.90 5.32 14.49
N VAL A 121 3.56 4.69 13.38
CA VAL A 121 4.53 4.27 12.36
C VAL A 121 4.20 5.01 11.08
N ILE A 122 5.20 5.65 10.50
CA ILE A 122 5.11 6.34 9.21
C ILE A 122 6.06 5.65 8.24
N VAL A 123 5.57 5.27 7.08
CA VAL A 123 6.38 4.73 5.98
C VAL A 123 6.28 5.67 4.78
N ARG A 124 7.43 6.01 4.20
CA ARG A 124 7.55 6.93 3.06
C ARG A 124 8.69 6.51 2.13
N ARG A 125 8.64 6.95 0.88
CA ARG A 125 9.79 6.74 -0.03
C ARG A 125 11.03 7.51 0.46
N ALA A 126 12.21 6.90 0.32
CA ALA A 126 13.46 7.46 0.82
C ALA A 126 13.86 8.78 0.12
N ASN A 127 13.61 8.88 -1.18
CA ASN A 127 13.93 10.05 -2.01
C ASN A 127 12.85 11.14 -2.02
N ALA A 128 11.77 10.96 -1.24
CA ALA A 128 10.69 11.92 -1.13
C ALA A 128 11.18 13.21 -0.45
N THR A 129 11.44 14.27 -1.23
CA THR A 129 11.98 15.56 -0.74
C THR A 129 10.88 16.59 -0.38
N SER A 130 9.61 16.28 -0.63
CA SER A 130 8.47 17.19 -0.37
C SER A 130 7.31 16.45 0.31
N LEU A 131 6.57 17.13 1.20
CA LEU A 131 5.31 16.60 1.76
C LEU A 131 4.19 16.42 0.70
N ALA A 132 4.39 16.85 -0.54
CA ALA A 132 3.44 16.65 -1.63
C ALA A 132 3.47 15.23 -2.24
N ASN A 133 4.23 14.29 -1.65
CA ASN A 133 4.47 12.97 -2.21
C ASN A 133 3.36 11.98 -1.84
N ALA A 134 2.63 11.51 -2.84
CA ALA A 134 1.47 10.61 -2.75
C ALA A 134 1.78 9.17 -2.27
N ASP A 135 3.00 8.89 -1.80
CA ASP A 135 3.47 7.55 -1.43
C ASP A 135 3.95 7.55 0.04
N GLN A 136 3.10 8.00 0.95
CA GLN A 136 3.31 7.86 2.39
C GLN A 136 2.07 7.26 3.04
N PHE A 137 2.29 6.43 4.06
CA PHE A 137 1.22 5.85 4.87
C PHE A 137 1.59 5.93 6.34
N GLU A 138 0.59 6.25 7.15
CA GLU A 138 0.73 6.42 8.59
C GLU A 138 -0.27 5.49 9.30
N LEU A 139 0.22 4.79 10.32
CA LEU A 139 -0.58 3.93 11.17
C LEU A 139 -0.33 4.28 12.63
N ILE A 140 -1.41 4.62 13.34
CA ILE A 140 -1.39 4.84 14.79
C ILE A 140 -2.12 3.69 15.46
N ARG A 141 -1.49 3.09 16.48
CA ARG A 141 -2.09 2.03 17.29
C ARG A 141 -1.81 2.25 18.77
N TRP A 142 -2.82 2.01 19.60
CA TRP A 142 -2.69 1.97 21.05
C TRP A 142 -2.32 0.55 21.47
N ILE A 143 -1.22 0.40 22.19
CA ILE A 143 -0.74 -0.89 22.71
C ILE A 143 -0.57 -0.79 24.23
N PRO A 144 -0.65 -1.91 24.98
CA PRO A 144 -0.21 -1.94 26.37
C PRO A 144 1.23 -1.48 26.46
N ASP A 145 1.54 -0.66 27.46
CA ASP A 145 2.90 -0.19 27.71
C ASP A 145 3.79 -1.39 28.10
N PRO A 146 4.76 -1.79 27.25
CA PRO A 146 5.62 -2.93 27.53
C PRO A 146 6.56 -2.67 28.73
N GLU A 147 6.82 -1.40 29.08
CA GLU A 147 7.64 -1.07 30.25
C GLU A 147 6.89 -1.29 31.57
N ALA A 148 5.56 -1.17 31.57
CA ALA A 148 4.74 -1.42 32.75
C ALA A 148 4.85 -2.89 33.21
N ASP A 149 4.88 -3.83 32.26
CA ASP A 149 4.98 -5.27 32.53
C ASP A 149 6.36 -5.66 33.11
N LEU A 150 7.42 -4.91 32.78
CA LEU A 150 8.78 -5.12 33.31
C LEU A 150 8.93 -4.70 34.78
N LEU A 151 8.10 -3.76 35.26
CA LEU A 151 8.14 -3.27 36.64
C LEU A 151 7.39 -4.17 37.63
N GLU A 152 6.49 -5.03 37.15
CA GLU A 152 5.67 -5.92 37.99
C GLU A 152 6.33 -7.27 38.29
N MET A 153 7.53 -7.54 37.78
CA MET A 153 8.24 -8.79 38.05
C MET A 153 8.73 -8.80 39.52
N PRO A 154 8.18 -9.65 40.41
CA PRO A 154 8.57 -9.65 41.81
C PRO A 154 10.01 -10.14 41.92
N ASP A 155 10.86 -9.31 42.52
CA ASP A 155 12.19 -9.69 43.01
C ASP A 155 12.03 -10.87 43.97
N SER A 156 12.17 -12.08 43.43
CA SER A 156 12.10 -13.33 44.18
C SER A 156 13.50 -13.65 44.72
N SER A 157 13.94 -12.79 45.64
CA SER A 157 15.20 -12.93 46.38
C SER A 157 14.95 -13.03 47.88
N ASP A 158 14.22 -14.06 48.33
CA ASP A 158 14.15 -14.42 49.76
C ASP A 158 14.29 -15.93 49.98
N PRO A 159 15.53 -16.44 50.23
CA PRO A 159 15.74 -17.71 50.87
C PRO A 159 16.38 -17.50 52.26
N ASN A 160 15.62 -16.97 53.23
CA ASN A 160 16.00 -17.15 54.63
C ASN A 160 14.80 -17.39 55.56
N SER A 161 14.22 -18.59 55.42
CA SER A 161 13.52 -19.23 56.52
C SER A 161 14.32 -20.47 56.94
N THR A 162 15.14 -20.32 57.99
CA THR A 162 15.53 -21.44 58.84
C THR A 162 15.37 -21.02 60.30
N THR A 163 14.15 -21.23 60.79
CA THR A 163 13.80 -21.34 62.20
C THR A 163 14.51 -22.55 62.78
N SER A 164 15.60 -22.35 63.51
CA SER A 164 16.13 -23.34 64.44
C SER A 164 15.68 -22.99 65.86
N SER A 165 14.56 -23.58 66.27
CA SER A 165 14.16 -23.70 67.66
C SER A 165 15.18 -24.55 68.41
N SER A 166 15.94 -23.93 69.31
CA SER A 166 16.79 -24.65 70.27
C SER A 166 16.22 -24.51 71.68
N SER A 167 15.97 -25.68 72.24
CA SER A 167 15.48 -26.01 73.57
C SER A 167 16.53 -25.79 74.67
N GLY A 168 16.08 -25.32 75.84
CA GLY A 168 16.79 -25.41 77.11
C GLY A 168 16.50 -24.20 77.98
N GLY A 169 16.12 -24.28 79.25
CA GLY A 169 16.04 -25.37 80.22
C GLY A 169 15.61 -24.74 81.55
N ALA A 170 14.98 -25.54 82.41
CA ALA A 170 14.40 -25.13 83.67
C ALA A 170 15.44 -24.83 84.78
N ILE A 171 14.90 -24.22 85.85
CA ILE A 171 15.35 -23.96 87.24
C ILE A 171 16.30 -22.78 87.51
#